data_AF-A0A958KT68-F1
#
_entry.id   AF-A0A958KT68-F1
#
_cell.length_a   1.000
_cell.length_b   1.000
_cell.length_c   1.000
_cell.angle_alpha   90.00
_cell.angle_beta   90.00
_cell.angle_gamma   90.00
#
_symmetry.space_group_name_H-M   'P 1'
#
loop_
_entity.id
_entity.type
_entity.pdbx_description
1 polymer ?
#
loop_
_entity_poly.entity_id
_entity_poly.type
_entity_poly.pdbx_seq_one_letter_code
_entity_poly.pdbx_strand_id
1 'polypeptide(L)'
;DYFEQKELIRSQLEATAKSQAEKRKAILDFVAKFGAKATKAKQAQSRLKSLDKMEVIELKGVPTSAVIKISETAHSGRNIIKIENASFGYQNKEVLRDVNVVVERGDHIAVVGLNGAGKSTLLKGIAGTLLPASGVRELGYEAKVAIFNQHVVEALDPKDSVFESLQAIAHPDVTRQEILNMAGALLFSGDAIDKKISVLSGGEKSRVALGRILLQRVSCLLLDEPTNHLDFQTVEALIQALKNFSGTFVTVSHDRGFISRIATKILEVSRGEVLAYPGTYDEYVWSLQKRLATEDVVEETESQSVNLKKIKPGKNKKEIDKKLRMLNKKIEVCEVSVKKIEKENIDLNQKIMSGDGVSSELTAMMAKNYQEIERLETEWLTLIEERDALGT
;
A
#
# COMPACT_ATOMS: atom_id res chain seq x y z
N ASP A 1 10.75 5.59 -1.06
CA ASP A 1 9.66 4.90 -0.35
C ASP A 1 8.52 5.83 0.04
N TYR A 2 7.28 5.48 -0.34
CA TYR A 2 6.06 6.15 0.13
C TYR A 2 5.97 6.17 1.68
N PHE A 3 6.52 5.15 2.33
CA PHE A 3 6.56 5.00 3.79
C PHE A 3 7.52 5.97 4.47
N GLU A 4 8.74 6.10 3.96
CA GLU A 4 9.74 7.02 4.50
C GLU A 4 9.29 8.48 4.33
N GLN A 5 8.67 8.81 3.20
CA GLN A 5 8.14 10.16 2.96
C GLN A 5 7.02 10.53 3.95
N LYS A 6 6.11 9.59 4.25
CA LYS A 6 4.99 9.84 5.16
C LYS A 6 5.43 9.90 6.63
N GLU A 7 6.44 9.11 7.01
CA GLU A 7 7.06 9.16 8.33
C GLU A 7 7.82 10.46 8.55
N LEU A 8 8.54 10.94 7.53
CA LEU A 8 9.24 12.22 7.56
C LEU A 8 8.28 13.40 7.71
N ILE A 9 7.18 13.42 6.93
CA ILE A 9 6.14 14.45 7.01
C ILE A 9 5.53 14.47 8.42
N ARG A 10 5.29 13.30 9.02
CA ARG A 10 4.73 13.19 10.37
C ARG A 10 5.71 13.66 11.44
N SER A 11 6.99 13.29 11.34
CA SER A 11 8.04 13.74 12.26
C SER A 11 8.19 15.28 12.24
N GLN A 12 8.10 15.88 11.05
CA GLN A 12 8.08 17.34 10.88
C GLN A 12 6.84 17.98 11.52
N LEU A 13 5.66 17.38 11.36
CA LEU A 13 4.42 17.86 11.99
C LEU A 13 4.48 17.75 13.53
N GLU A 14 5.01 16.66 14.08
CA GLU A 14 5.20 16.49 15.52
C GLU A 14 6.21 17.50 16.10
N ALA A 15 7.34 17.71 15.42
CA ALA A 15 8.35 18.68 15.84
C ALA A 15 7.84 20.12 15.80
N THR A 16 7.10 20.49 14.75
CA THR A 16 6.49 21.83 14.62
C THR A 16 5.41 22.06 15.66
N ALA A 17 4.53 21.08 15.90
CA ALA A 17 3.51 21.15 16.93
C ALA A 17 4.12 21.27 18.35
N LYS A 18 5.18 20.50 18.66
CA LYS A 18 5.91 20.60 19.93
C LYS A 18 6.53 21.98 20.13
N SER A 19 7.19 22.52 19.10
CA SER A 19 7.79 23.86 19.14
C SER A 19 6.73 24.96 19.34
N GLN A 20 5.56 24.84 18.69
CA GLN A 20 4.45 25.77 18.91
C GLN A 20 3.86 25.69 20.32
N ALA A 21 3.71 24.47 20.86
CA ALA A 21 3.23 24.26 22.23
C ALA A 21 4.18 24.89 23.27
N GLU A 22 5.50 24.70 23.11
CA GLU A 22 6.51 25.32 23.97
C GLU A 22 6.47 26.86 23.89
N LYS A 23 6.33 27.43 22.68
CA LYS A 23 6.18 28.87 22.49
C LYS A 23 4.92 29.42 23.16
N ARG A 24 3.79 28.73 23.03
CA ARG A 24 2.53 29.12 23.70
C ARG A 24 2.68 29.09 25.21
N LYS A 25 3.28 28.03 25.77
CA LYS A 25 3.56 27.92 27.21
C LYS A 25 4.45 29.06 27.70
N ALA A 26 5.52 29.39 27.00
CA ALA A 26 6.41 30.50 27.36
C ALA A 26 5.70 31.86 27.34
N ILE A 27 4.77 32.07 26.40
CA ILE A 27 3.94 33.28 26.34
C ILE A 27 2.98 33.34 27.53
N LEU A 28 2.29 32.23 27.85
CA LEU A 28 1.38 32.13 28.99
C LEU A 28 2.11 32.37 30.32
N ASP A 29 3.27 31.75 30.52
CA ASP A 29 4.11 31.92 31.71
C ASP A 29 4.59 33.38 31.86
N PHE A 30 4.93 34.03 30.76
CA PHE A 30 5.31 35.45 30.75
C PHE A 30 4.13 36.35 31.11
N VAL A 31 2.94 36.09 30.56
CA VAL A 31 1.71 36.82 30.87
C VAL A 31 1.34 36.64 32.35
N ALA A 32 1.39 35.42 32.88
CA ALA A 32 1.12 35.13 34.28
C ALA A 32 2.09 35.86 35.22
N LYS A 33 3.38 35.90 34.88
CA LYS A 33 4.44 36.50 35.71
C LYS A 33 4.50 38.04 35.65
N PHE A 34 4.08 38.64 34.53
CA PHE A 34 4.26 40.08 34.30
C PHE A 34 2.96 40.85 34.00
N GLY A 35 1.81 40.18 33.91
CA GLY A 35 0.51 40.80 33.61
C GLY A 35 0.03 41.79 34.66
N ALA A 36 0.39 41.61 35.93
CA ALA A 36 0.01 42.49 37.05
C ALA A 36 0.96 43.69 37.26
N LYS A 37 2.10 43.77 36.54
CA LYS A 37 3.06 44.89 36.68
C LYS A 37 2.76 45.99 35.68
N ALA A 38 2.45 47.19 36.18
CA ALA A 38 2.07 48.36 35.37
C ALA A 38 3.07 48.70 34.24
N THR A 39 4.37 48.45 34.45
CA THR A 39 5.42 48.71 33.45
C THR A 39 5.47 47.71 32.29
N LYS A 40 4.92 46.49 32.44
CA LYS A 40 4.95 45.44 31.41
C LYS A 40 3.58 45.02 30.89
N ALA A 41 2.50 45.65 31.36
CA ALA A 41 1.12 45.36 30.98
C ALA A 41 0.86 45.47 29.46
N LYS A 42 1.39 46.52 28.79
CA LYS A 42 1.28 46.68 27.33
C LYS A 42 1.98 45.54 26.56
N GLN A 43 3.11 45.05 27.07
CA GLN A 43 3.88 43.97 26.44
C GLN A 43 3.18 42.61 26.64
N ALA A 44 2.59 42.38 27.81
CA ALA A 44 1.79 41.19 28.09
C ALA A 44 0.52 41.14 27.21
N GLN A 45 -0.20 42.26 27.05
CA GLN A 45 -1.37 42.35 26.15
C GLN A 45 -1.03 42.10 24.68
N SER A 46 0.11 42.62 24.20
CA SER A 46 0.58 42.38 22.82
C SER A 46 0.85 40.89 22.57
N ARG A 47 1.50 40.20 23.53
CA ARG A 47 1.76 38.77 23.42
C ARG A 47 0.51 37.91 23.54
N LEU A 48 -0.49 38.35 24.33
CA LEU A 48 -1.80 37.68 24.38
C LEU A 48 -2.49 37.71 23.00
N LYS A 49 -2.49 38.87 22.33
CA LYS A 49 -3.02 39.01 20.97
C LYS A 49 -2.27 38.17 19.94
N SER A 50 -0.96 37.96 20.12
CA SER A 50 -0.19 37.06 19.26
C SER A 50 -0.53 35.58 19.50
N LEU A 51 -0.95 35.22 20.71
CA LEU A 51 -1.39 33.87 21.06
C LEU A 51 -2.76 33.53 20.41
N ASP A 52 -3.67 34.51 20.36
CA ASP A 52 -4.99 34.38 19.71
C ASP A 52 -4.88 34.23 18.19
N LYS A 53 -3.81 34.77 17.59
CA LYS A 53 -3.53 34.64 16.15
C LYS A 53 -2.77 33.36 15.78
N MET A 54 -2.27 32.61 16.76
CA MET A 54 -1.61 31.33 16.49
C MET A 54 -2.66 30.26 16.29
N GLU A 55 -2.67 29.67 15.09
CA GLU A 55 -3.47 28.48 14.80
C GLU A 55 -3.08 27.34 15.74
N VAL A 56 -4.08 26.69 16.33
CA VAL A 56 -3.87 25.53 17.18
C VAL A 56 -3.69 24.34 16.27
N ILE A 57 -2.46 23.83 16.17
CA ILE A 57 -2.23 22.51 15.61
C ILE A 57 -2.68 21.51 16.67
N GLU A 58 -3.94 21.06 16.55
CA GLU A 58 -4.43 19.92 17.33
C GLU A 58 -3.74 18.65 16.83
N LEU A 59 -2.68 18.24 17.54
CA LEU A 59 -2.21 16.86 17.45
C LEU A 59 -3.34 15.99 18.01
N LYS A 60 -4.10 15.34 17.11
CA LYS A 60 -4.91 14.18 17.51
C LYS A 60 -3.98 13.26 18.27
N GLY A 61 -4.27 13.05 19.56
CA GLY A 61 -3.42 12.26 20.44
C GLY A 61 -3.05 10.94 19.79
N VAL A 62 -1.83 10.47 20.05
CA VAL A 62 -1.38 9.16 19.57
C VAL A 62 -2.44 8.14 20.02
N PRO A 63 -3.19 7.49 19.12
CA PRO A 63 -4.05 6.41 19.56
C PRO A 63 -3.14 5.40 20.26
N THR A 64 -3.57 4.96 21.45
CA THR A 64 -3.06 3.77 22.12
C THR A 64 -2.78 2.73 21.03
N SER A 65 -1.52 2.29 20.94
CA SER A 65 -1.05 1.36 19.90
C SER A 65 -2.14 0.35 19.57
N ALA A 66 -2.78 0.53 18.41
CA ALA A 66 -3.90 -0.30 18.00
C ALA A 66 -3.36 -1.72 17.86
N VAL A 67 -3.68 -2.60 18.80
CA VAL A 67 -3.31 -4.02 18.67
C VAL A 67 -4.50 -4.71 18.05
N ILE A 68 -4.40 -5.00 16.76
CA ILE A 68 -5.37 -5.84 16.06
C ILE A 68 -5.06 -7.29 16.44
N LYS A 69 -6.03 -7.98 17.03
CA LYS A 69 -5.94 -9.41 17.31
C LYS A 69 -6.91 -10.15 16.40
N ILE A 70 -6.37 -10.92 15.45
CA ILE A 70 -7.17 -11.75 14.55
C ILE A 70 -7.64 -12.96 15.33
N SER A 71 -8.94 -13.27 15.22
CA SER A 71 -9.51 -14.41 15.94
C SER A 71 -9.12 -15.72 15.23
N GLU A 72 -8.49 -16.63 15.97
CA GLU A 72 -7.98 -17.90 15.44
C GLU A 72 -9.09 -18.92 15.16
N THR A 73 -8.79 -19.89 14.29
CA THR A 73 -9.72 -20.98 13.94
C THR A 73 -9.32 -22.31 14.52
N ALA A 74 -10.35 -23.05 14.94
CA ALA A 74 -10.21 -24.37 15.53
C ALA A 74 -10.18 -25.45 14.46
N HIS A 75 -9.11 -25.50 13.65
CA HIS A 75 -8.73 -26.62 12.77
C HIS A 75 -9.32 -26.57 11.34
N SER A 76 -8.42 -26.69 10.35
CA SER A 76 -8.73 -27.01 8.95
C SER A 76 -7.78 -28.10 8.47
N GLY A 77 -8.17 -28.81 7.39
CA GLY A 77 -7.24 -29.69 6.69
C GLY A 77 -5.96 -28.97 6.22
N ARG A 78 -4.92 -29.74 5.89
CA ARG A 78 -3.63 -29.20 5.38
C ARG A 78 -3.84 -28.33 4.15
N ASN A 79 -4.64 -28.81 3.20
CA ASN A 79 -5.03 -28.04 2.02
C ASN A 79 -6.30 -27.29 2.36
N ILE A 80 -6.28 -25.97 2.21
CA ILE A 80 -7.46 -25.13 2.41
C ILE A 80 -8.20 -24.96 1.09
N ILE A 81 -7.48 -24.66 0.00
CA ILE A 81 -8.06 -24.49 -1.34
C ILE A 81 -7.13 -25.16 -2.33
N LYS A 82 -7.70 -25.93 -3.25
CA LYS A 82 -7.00 -26.53 -4.38
C LYS A 82 -7.69 -26.09 -5.68
N ILE A 83 -6.93 -25.57 -6.61
CA ILE A 83 -7.38 -25.20 -7.95
C ILE A 83 -6.52 -25.97 -8.93
N GLU A 84 -7.15 -26.76 -9.81
CA GLU A 84 -6.46 -27.59 -10.79
C GLU A 84 -7.00 -27.34 -12.19
N ASN A 85 -6.08 -27.01 -13.11
CA ASN A 85 -6.33 -26.73 -14.52
C ASN A 85 -7.55 -25.84 -14.76
N ALA A 86 -7.72 -24.81 -13.92
CA ALA A 86 -8.93 -24.01 -13.94
C ALA A 86 -8.78 -22.74 -14.78
N SER A 87 -9.78 -22.44 -15.60
CA SER A 87 -9.87 -21.14 -16.26
C SER A 87 -10.91 -20.25 -15.58
N PHE A 88 -10.59 -18.97 -15.42
CA PHE A 88 -11.49 -17.97 -14.86
C PHE A 88 -11.70 -16.83 -15.84
N GLY A 89 -12.95 -16.39 -15.97
CA GLY A 89 -13.32 -15.34 -16.90
C GLY A 89 -14.70 -14.78 -16.61
N TYR A 90 -15.07 -13.74 -17.35
CA TYR A 90 -16.39 -13.14 -17.28
C TYR A 90 -17.05 -13.23 -18.64
N GLN A 91 -18.28 -13.77 -18.67
CA GLN A 91 -19.03 -13.97 -19.91
C GLN A 91 -18.20 -14.76 -20.94
N ASN A 92 -17.78 -14.13 -22.04
CA ASN A 92 -16.98 -14.73 -23.11
C ASN A 92 -15.49 -14.34 -23.08
N LYS A 93 -15.03 -13.61 -22.06
CA LYS A 93 -13.62 -13.23 -21.93
C LYS A 93 -12.95 -14.05 -20.84
N GLU A 94 -12.11 -14.98 -21.27
CA GLU A 94 -11.19 -15.69 -20.40
C GLU A 94 -10.09 -14.72 -19.93
N VAL A 95 -9.89 -14.64 -18.61
CA VAL A 95 -8.92 -13.74 -17.98
C VAL A 95 -7.73 -14.53 -17.46
N LEU A 96 -7.97 -15.72 -16.90
CA LEU A 96 -6.96 -16.64 -16.39
C LEU A 96 -7.16 -18.02 -17.02
N ARG A 97 -6.05 -18.69 -17.33
CA ARG A 97 -5.98 -19.98 -18.04
C ARG A 97 -5.12 -20.96 -17.26
N ASP A 98 -5.51 -22.24 -17.29
CA ASP A 98 -4.74 -23.37 -16.77
C ASP A 98 -4.17 -23.13 -15.35
N VAL A 99 -4.97 -22.48 -14.50
CA VAL A 99 -4.56 -22.07 -13.15
C VAL A 99 -4.41 -23.30 -12.27
N ASN A 100 -3.21 -23.47 -11.71
CA ASN A 100 -2.87 -24.52 -10.76
C ASN A 100 -2.34 -23.89 -9.48
N VAL A 101 -3.19 -23.84 -8.44
CA VAL A 101 -2.87 -23.18 -7.18
C VAL A 101 -3.29 -24.07 -6.01
N VAL A 102 -2.36 -24.29 -5.09
CA VAL A 102 -2.62 -24.93 -3.80
C VAL A 102 -2.35 -23.93 -2.69
N VAL A 103 -3.38 -23.67 -1.88
CA VAL A 103 -3.31 -22.84 -0.68
C VAL A 103 -3.32 -23.78 0.52
N GLU A 104 -2.19 -23.86 1.22
CA GLU A 104 -2.03 -24.70 2.40
C GLU A 104 -2.26 -23.91 3.70
N ARG A 105 -2.49 -24.63 4.79
CA ARG A 105 -2.57 -24.05 6.13
C ARG A 105 -1.24 -23.45 6.55
N GLY A 106 -1.26 -22.19 6.99
CA GLY A 106 -0.08 -21.41 7.36
C GLY A 106 0.57 -20.67 6.20
N ASP A 107 0.05 -20.79 4.98
CA ASP A 107 0.53 -20.00 3.85
C ASP A 107 0.22 -18.50 4.05
N HIS A 108 1.23 -17.65 3.90
CA HIS A 108 1.08 -16.20 3.81
C HIS A 108 1.38 -15.79 2.37
N ILE A 109 0.33 -15.68 1.55
CA ILE A 109 0.46 -15.54 0.11
C ILE A 109 0.25 -14.09 -0.31
N ALA A 110 1.15 -13.54 -1.11
CA ALA A 110 0.89 -12.30 -1.84
C ALA A 110 0.71 -12.55 -3.33
N VAL A 111 -0.32 -11.95 -3.91
CA VAL A 111 -0.60 -11.99 -5.34
C VAL A 111 -0.04 -10.73 -5.98
N VAL A 112 0.91 -10.90 -6.89
CA VAL A 112 1.60 -9.81 -7.59
C VAL A 112 1.34 -9.90 -9.08
N GLY A 113 1.45 -8.78 -9.79
CA GLY A 113 1.22 -8.73 -11.24
C GLY A 113 0.77 -7.35 -11.70
N LEU A 114 0.81 -7.13 -13.01
CA LEU A 114 0.44 -5.86 -13.62
C LEU A 114 -1.04 -5.50 -13.37
N ASN A 115 -1.37 -4.23 -13.53
CA ASN A 115 -2.77 -3.79 -13.49
C ASN A 115 -3.53 -4.42 -14.65
N GLY A 116 -4.72 -4.95 -14.36
CA GLY A 116 -5.51 -5.69 -15.35
C GLY A 116 -5.02 -7.12 -15.64
N ALA A 117 -3.95 -7.61 -15.00
CA ALA A 117 -3.46 -8.98 -15.21
C ALA A 117 -4.43 -10.08 -14.71
N GLY A 118 -5.39 -9.73 -13.86
CA GLY A 118 -6.38 -10.67 -13.32
C GLY A 118 -6.24 -11.00 -11.83
N LYS A 119 -5.48 -10.23 -11.04
CA LYS A 119 -5.29 -10.45 -9.59
C LYS A 119 -6.60 -10.59 -8.81
N SER A 120 -7.52 -9.64 -8.95
CA SER A 120 -8.83 -9.71 -8.28
C SER A 120 -9.70 -10.84 -8.84
N THR A 121 -9.52 -11.23 -10.11
CA THR A 121 -10.18 -12.42 -10.69
C THR A 121 -9.67 -13.70 -10.03
N LEU A 122 -8.35 -13.82 -9.84
CA LEU A 122 -7.75 -14.93 -9.11
C LEU A 122 -8.28 -14.98 -7.68
N LEU A 123 -8.33 -13.85 -6.98
CA LEU A 123 -8.82 -13.78 -5.61
C LEU A 123 -10.30 -14.21 -5.52
N LYS A 124 -11.15 -13.81 -6.47
CA LYS A 124 -12.55 -14.26 -6.56
C LYS A 124 -12.67 -15.76 -6.88
N GLY A 125 -11.78 -16.28 -7.73
CA GLY A 125 -11.67 -17.72 -8.00
C GLY A 125 -11.29 -18.50 -6.75
N ILE A 126 -10.26 -18.03 -6.02
CA ILE A 126 -9.86 -18.60 -4.72
C ILE A 126 -11.02 -18.53 -3.72
N ALA A 127 -11.74 -17.41 -3.64
CA ALA A 127 -12.90 -17.26 -2.77
C ALA A 127 -14.07 -18.19 -3.11
N GLY A 128 -14.16 -18.64 -4.36
CA GLY A 128 -15.31 -19.39 -4.88
C GLY A 128 -16.51 -18.51 -5.22
N THR A 129 -16.36 -17.18 -5.18
CA THR A 129 -17.39 -16.23 -5.65
C THR A 129 -17.43 -16.14 -7.18
N LEU A 130 -16.31 -16.46 -7.83
CA LEU A 130 -16.23 -16.72 -9.26
C LEU A 130 -15.96 -18.20 -9.48
N LEU A 131 -16.93 -18.91 -10.07
CA LEU A 131 -16.76 -20.32 -10.42
C LEU A 131 -15.86 -20.46 -11.66
N PRO A 132 -15.05 -21.52 -11.72
CA PRO A 132 -14.21 -21.77 -12.88
C PRO A 132 -15.07 -22.15 -14.11
N ALA A 133 -14.66 -21.70 -15.29
CA ALA A 133 -15.30 -22.06 -16.57
C ALA A 133 -14.91 -23.47 -17.03
N SER A 134 -13.73 -23.93 -16.63
CA SER A 134 -13.15 -25.25 -16.85
C SER A 134 -12.26 -25.61 -15.66
N GLY A 135 -11.91 -26.89 -15.49
CA GLY A 135 -11.11 -27.35 -14.34
C GLY A 135 -11.91 -27.43 -13.04
N VAL A 136 -11.21 -27.56 -11.91
CA VAL A 136 -11.84 -27.82 -10.61
C VAL A 136 -11.28 -26.89 -9.54
N ARG A 137 -12.17 -26.40 -8.67
CA ARG A 137 -11.83 -25.75 -7.40
C ARG A 137 -12.41 -26.57 -6.25
N GLU A 138 -11.53 -27.07 -5.38
CA GLU A 138 -11.89 -27.83 -4.20
C GLU A 138 -11.61 -27.03 -2.93
N LEU A 139 -12.55 -27.06 -1.99
CA LEU A 139 -12.39 -26.50 -0.66
C LEU A 139 -12.01 -27.63 0.31
N GLY A 140 -11.00 -27.38 1.13
CA GLY A 140 -10.49 -28.32 2.12
C GLY A 140 -11.49 -28.65 3.23
N TYR A 141 -11.21 -29.74 3.96
CA TYR A 141 -12.04 -30.17 5.09
C TYR A 141 -12.20 -29.06 6.13
N GLU A 142 -13.46 -28.70 6.40
CA GLU A 142 -13.88 -27.61 7.31
C GLU A 142 -13.24 -26.24 7.04
N ALA A 143 -12.64 -26.05 5.87
CA ALA A 143 -12.03 -24.79 5.50
C ALA A 143 -13.12 -23.72 5.29
N LYS A 144 -12.99 -22.60 6.01
CA LYS A 144 -13.80 -21.40 5.80
C LYS A 144 -12.94 -20.29 5.23
N VAL A 145 -13.53 -19.51 4.33
CA VAL A 145 -12.84 -18.43 3.62
C VAL A 145 -13.64 -17.15 3.80
N ALA A 146 -12.97 -16.06 4.17
CA ALA A 146 -13.56 -14.73 4.18
C ALA A 146 -12.81 -13.83 3.21
N ILE A 147 -13.53 -13.00 2.48
CA ILE A 147 -12.95 -12.05 1.51
C ILE A 147 -13.21 -10.62 1.97
N PHE A 148 -12.15 -9.81 1.96
CA PHE A 148 -12.20 -8.35 2.07
C PHE A 148 -11.96 -7.77 0.67
N ASN A 149 -12.92 -7.00 0.18
CA ASN A 149 -12.82 -6.26 -1.08
C ASN A 149 -13.73 -5.03 -1.04
N GLN A 150 -13.75 -4.24 -2.13
CA GLN A 150 -14.60 -3.04 -2.23
C GLN A 150 -16.10 -3.34 -2.06
N HIS A 151 -16.59 -4.49 -2.55
CA HIS A 151 -18.01 -4.84 -2.42
C HIS A 151 -18.45 -5.06 -0.97
N VAL A 152 -17.57 -5.55 -0.09
CA VAL A 152 -17.89 -5.69 1.34
C VAL A 152 -18.15 -4.33 1.99
N VAL A 153 -17.43 -3.29 1.55
CA VAL A 153 -17.62 -1.91 2.02
C VAL A 153 -18.98 -1.37 1.56
N GLU A 154 -19.39 -1.67 0.34
CA GLU A 154 -20.67 -1.27 -0.24
C GLU A 154 -21.86 -2.02 0.40
N ALA A 155 -21.64 -3.24 0.88
CA ALA A 155 -22.66 -4.08 1.50
C ALA A 155 -22.90 -3.79 3.00
N LEU A 156 -22.29 -2.75 3.57
CA LEU A 156 -22.55 -2.33 4.95
C LEU A 156 -23.95 -1.71 5.07
N ASP A 157 -24.74 -2.13 6.08
CA ASP A 157 -26.07 -1.55 6.29
C ASP A 157 -25.93 -0.11 6.85
N PRO A 158 -26.43 0.92 6.13
CA PRO A 158 -26.33 2.31 6.57
C PRO A 158 -27.01 2.61 7.92
N LYS A 159 -27.93 1.74 8.35
CA LYS A 159 -28.71 1.86 9.59
C LYS A 159 -28.02 1.24 10.79
N ASP A 160 -27.01 0.41 10.60
CA ASP A 160 -26.27 -0.20 11.71
C ASP A 160 -25.30 0.81 12.33
N SER A 161 -25.06 0.70 13.63
CA SER A 161 -23.90 1.31 14.27
C SER A 161 -22.62 0.52 13.93
N VAL A 162 -21.45 1.11 14.19
CA VAL A 162 -20.18 0.39 14.05
C VAL A 162 -20.18 -0.90 14.86
N PHE A 163 -20.65 -0.84 16.11
CA PHE A 163 -20.76 -2.03 16.97
C PHE A 163 -21.71 -3.08 16.41
N GLU A 164 -22.92 -2.68 16.02
CA GLU A 164 -23.94 -3.57 15.46
C GLU A 164 -23.41 -4.28 14.20
N SER A 165 -22.75 -3.54 13.33
CA SER A 165 -22.19 -4.06 12.08
C SER A 165 -21.08 -5.11 12.29
N LEU A 166 -20.21 -4.86 13.28
CA LEU A 166 -19.16 -5.80 13.67
C LEU A 166 -19.76 -7.05 14.33
N GLN A 167 -20.72 -6.86 15.23
CA GLN A 167 -21.38 -7.96 15.94
C GLN A 167 -22.18 -8.88 15.01
N ALA A 168 -22.82 -8.33 13.98
CA ALA A 168 -23.69 -9.07 13.07
C ALA A 168 -22.98 -10.22 12.32
N ILE A 169 -21.66 -10.10 12.11
CA ILE A 169 -20.86 -11.06 11.33
C ILE A 169 -19.78 -11.75 12.18
N ALA A 170 -19.53 -11.27 13.40
CA ALA A 170 -18.58 -11.88 14.31
C ALA A 170 -18.93 -13.35 14.59
N HIS A 171 -17.90 -14.18 14.77
CA HIS A 171 -18.09 -15.57 15.16
C HIS A 171 -18.82 -15.65 16.53
N PRO A 172 -19.71 -16.62 16.78
CA PRO A 172 -20.48 -16.72 18.03
C PRO A 172 -19.62 -16.73 19.31
N ASP A 173 -18.43 -17.30 19.24
CA ASP A 173 -17.47 -17.37 20.36
C ASP A 173 -16.72 -16.05 20.62
N VAL A 174 -16.88 -15.04 19.75
CA VAL A 174 -16.26 -13.73 19.93
C VAL A 174 -17.06 -12.94 20.95
N THR A 175 -16.39 -12.55 22.02
CA THR A 175 -16.99 -11.79 23.11
C THR A 175 -17.26 -10.34 22.70
N ARG A 176 -18.21 -9.70 23.39
CA ARG A 176 -18.45 -8.25 23.25
C ARG A 176 -17.18 -7.43 23.46
N GLN A 177 -16.32 -7.83 24.40
CA GLN A 177 -15.08 -7.12 24.67
C GLN A 177 -14.08 -7.23 23.51
N GLU A 178 -13.99 -8.39 22.85
CA GLU A 178 -13.16 -8.55 21.66
C GLU A 178 -13.64 -7.69 20.49
N ILE A 179 -14.96 -7.55 20.31
CA ILE A 179 -15.54 -6.63 19.32
C ILE A 179 -15.15 -5.18 19.61
N LEU A 180 -15.27 -4.75 20.87
CA LEU A 180 -14.89 -3.40 21.29
C LEU A 180 -13.39 -3.14 21.14
N ASN A 181 -12.56 -4.13 21.45
CA ASN A 181 -11.11 -4.05 21.26
C ASN A 181 -10.75 -3.92 19.76
N MET A 182 -11.42 -4.69 18.89
CA MET A 182 -11.26 -4.60 17.45
C MET A 182 -11.69 -3.23 16.92
N ALA A 183 -12.84 -2.72 17.37
CA ALA A 183 -13.32 -1.38 17.03
C ALA A 183 -12.31 -0.31 17.46
N GLY A 184 -11.81 -0.38 18.70
CA GLY A 184 -10.79 0.53 19.21
C GLY A 184 -9.47 0.48 18.42
N ALA A 185 -9.02 -0.72 18.05
CA ALA A 185 -7.85 -0.91 17.20
C ALA A 185 -8.04 -0.31 15.79
N LEU A 186 -9.27 -0.26 15.30
CA LEU A 186 -9.64 0.39 14.03
C LEU A 186 -10.00 1.87 14.19
N LEU A 187 -9.62 2.47 15.34
CA LEU A 187 -9.82 3.89 15.69
C LEU A 187 -11.29 4.30 15.88
N PHE A 188 -12.14 3.35 16.27
CA PHE A 188 -13.50 3.60 16.74
C PHE A 188 -13.55 3.42 18.27
N SER A 189 -13.50 4.54 18.99
CA SER A 189 -13.54 4.57 20.46
C SER A 189 -14.56 5.59 20.98
N GLY A 190 -15.11 5.35 22.17
CA GLY A 190 -16.15 6.19 22.77
C GLY A 190 -17.39 6.28 21.88
N ASP A 191 -17.91 7.48 21.69
CA ASP A 191 -19.12 7.75 20.89
C ASP A 191 -19.01 7.29 19.42
N ALA A 192 -17.78 7.08 18.91
CA ALA A 192 -17.58 6.58 17.55
C ALA A 192 -18.10 5.16 17.33
N ILE A 193 -18.25 4.37 18.40
CA ILE A 193 -18.73 2.98 18.35
C ILE A 193 -20.25 2.94 18.05
N ASP A 194 -20.98 3.96 18.50
CA ASP A 194 -22.43 4.06 18.32
C ASP A 194 -22.81 4.87 17.07
N LYS A 195 -21.83 5.44 16.36
CA LYS A 195 -22.06 6.13 15.08
C LYS A 195 -22.64 5.18 14.05
N LYS A 196 -23.63 5.67 13.32
CA LYS A 196 -24.24 4.95 12.19
C LYS A 196 -23.33 4.94 10.97
N ILE A 197 -23.33 3.82 10.24
CA ILE A 197 -22.47 3.63 9.05
C ILE A 197 -22.74 4.69 7.98
N SER A 198 -24.00 5.15 7.84
CA SER A 198 -24.39 6.23 6.93
C SER A 198 -23.58 7.52 7.10
N VAL A 199 -23.08 7.81 8.30
CA VAL A 199 -22.34 9.05 8.64
C VAL A 199 -20.84 8.89 8.47
N LEU A 200 -20.35 7.65 8.30
CA LEU A 200 -18.93 7.36 8.19
C LEU A 200 -18.36 7.77 6.81
N SER A 201 -17.12 8.25 6.82
CA SER A 201 -16.32 8.44 5.60
C SER A 201 -16.00 7.11 4.92
N GLY A 202 -15.60 7.15 3.64
CA GLY A 202 -15.21 5.93 2.90
C GLY A 202 -14.07 5.14 3.57
N GLY A 203 -13.07 5.83 4.13
CA GLY A 203 -11.98 5.19 4.88
C GLY A 203 -12.45 4.57 6.20
N GLU A 204 -13.36 5.23 6.93
CA GLU A 204 -13.97 4.64 8.12
C GLU A 204 -14.81 3.40 7.77
N LYS A 205 -15.61 3.44 6.70
CA LYS A 205 -16.36 2.28 6.22
C LYS A 205 -15.43 1.12 5.85
N SER A 206 -14.31 1.40 5.18
CA SER A 206 -13.28 0.41 4.87
C SER A 206 -12.73 -0.26 6.13
N ARG A 207 -12.42 0.53 7.18
CA ARG A 207 -11.99 0.00 8.48
C ARG A 207 -13.04 -0.89 9.13
N VAL A 208 -14.32 -0.48 9.14
CA VAL A 208 -15.40 -1.31 9.67
C VAL A 208 -15.50 -2.63 8.90
N ALA A 209 -15.48 -2.58 7.56
CA ALA A 209 -15.50 -3.76 6.72
C ALA A 209 -14.33 -4.71 7.01
N LEU A 210 -13.11 -4.19 7.20
CA LEU A 210 -11.96 -4.98 7.59
C LEU A 210 -12.20 -5.66 8.95
N GLY A 211 -12.66 -4.91 9.95
CA GLY A 211 -13.00 -5.45 11.27
C GLY A 211 -14.03 -6.58 11.22
N ARG A 212 -15.07 -6.45 10.38
CA ARG A 212 -16.08 -7.51 10.19
C ARG A 212 -15.44 -8.81 9.72
N ILE A 213 -14.51 -8.74 8.76
CA ILE A 213 -13.82 -9.91 8.22
C ILE A 213 -12.88 -10.54 9.26
N LEU A 214 -12.11 -9.73 10.00
CA LEU A 214 -11.16 -10.21 11.01
C LEU A 214 -11.83 -10.89 12.22
N LEU A 215 -13.12 -10.64 12.46
CA LEU A 215 -13.90 -11.23 13.55
C LEU A 215 -14.60 -12.56 13.19
N GLN A 216 -14.55 -13.01 11.93
CA GLN A 216 -15.29 -14.20 11.49
C GLN A 216 -14.69 -15.55 11.93
N ARG A 217 -13.45 -15.58 12.43
CA ARG A 217 -12.69 -16.84 12.70
C ARG A 217 -12.74 -17.78 11.49
N VAL A 218 -12.06 -17.41 10.39
CA VAL A 218 -11.95 -18.23 9.16
C VAL A 218 -10.55 -18.81 8.94
N SER A 219 -10.49 -19.97 8.30
CA SER A 219 -9.23 -20.70 8.04
C SER A 219 -8.33 -19.95 7.05
N CYS A 220 -8.94 -19.24 6.10
CA CYS A 220 -8.25 -18.41 5.13
C CYS A 220 -8.89 -17.03 4.95
N LEU A 221 -8.06 -15.98 5.08
CA LEU A 221 -8.42 -14.60 4.80
C LEU A 221 -7.96 -14.22 3.39
N LEU A 222 -8.85 -13.66 2.58
CA LEU A 222 -8.54 -13.11 1.27
C LEU A 222 -8.66 -11.59 1.33
N LEU A 223 -7.57 -10.87 1.09
CA LEU A 223 -7.49 -9.42 1.32
C LEU A 223 -7.16 -8.71 -0.01
N ASP A 224 -8.13 -8.01 -0.60
CA ASP A 224 -7.92 -7.19 -1.79
C ASP A 224 -7.62 -5.74 -1.39
N GLU A 225 -6.37 -5.32 -1.57
CA GLU A 225 -5.85 -3.99 -1.19
C GLU A 225 -6.22 -3.57 0.25
N PRO A 226 -5.85 -4.35 1.27
CA PRO A 226 -6.28 -4.11 2.65
C PRO A 226 -5.70 -2.84 3.27
N THR A 227 -4.59 -2.32 2.73
CA THR A 227 -3.94 -1.10 3.21
C THR A 227 -4.56 0.17 2.63
N ASN A 228 -5.42 0.05 1.61
CA ASN A 228 -6.05 1.21 1.01
C ASN A 228 -6.98 1.90 2.01
N HIS A 229 -6.81 3.23 2.11
CA HIS A 229 -7.56 4.10 3.02
C HIS A 229 -7.30 3.86 4.52
N LEU A 230 -6.26 3.11 4.88
CA LEU A 230 -5.77 3.01 6.25
C LEU A 230 -4.69 4.07 6.52
N ASP A 231 -4.65 4.57 7.75
CA ASP A 231 -3.51 5.36 8.22
C ASP A 231 -2.33 4.46 8.58
N PHE A 232 -1.16 5.06 8.72
CA PHE A 232 0.08 4.35 8.98
C PHE A 232 0.02 3.46 10.24
N GLN A 233 -0.62 3.94 11.31
CA GLN A 233 -0.71 3.20 12.56
C GLN A 233 -1.59 1.97 12.42
N THR A 234 -2.70 2.09 11.67
CA THR A 234 -3.60 0.97 11.40
C THR A 234 -2.94 -0.04 10.45
N VAL A 235 -2.15 0.42 9.47
CA VAL A 235 -1.36 -0.49 8.60
C VAL A 235 -0.34 -1.27 9.40
N GLU A 236 0.43 -0.62 10.28
CA GLU A 236 1.42 -1.31 11.11
C GLU A 236 0.74 -2.29 12.08
N ALA A 237 -0.38 -1.89 12.70
CA ALA A 237 -1.21 -2.78 13.50
C ALA A 237 -1.67 -4.01 12.72
N LEU A 238 -2.10 -3.83 11.47
CA LEU A 238 -2.53 -4.92 10.59
C LEU A 238 -1.35 -5.84 10.22
N ILE A 239 -0.17 -5.28 9.91
CA ILE A 239 1.04 -6.06 9.61
C ILE A 239 1.39 -6.95 10.81
N GLN A 240 1.42 -6.39 12.03
CA GLN A 240 1.71 -7.16 13.25
C GLN A 240 0.65 -8.24 13.50
N ALA A 241 -0.62 -7.92 13.25
CA ALA A 241 -1.72 -8.87 13.40
C ALA A 241 -1.62 -10.04 12.41
N LEU A 242 -1.31 -9.76 11.14
CA LEU A 242 -1.13 -10.78 10.09
C LEU A 242 0.12 -11.63 10.31
N LYS A 243 1.21 -11.05 10.83
CA LYS A 243 2.41 -11.81 11.21
C LYS A 243 2.13 -12.82 12.33
N ASN A 244 1.33 -12.42 13.31
CA ASN A 244 0.97 -13.26 14.46
C ASN A 244 -0.21 -14.19 14.18
N PHE A 245 -0.84 -14.09 13.01
CA PHE A 245 -1.96 -14.94 12.64
C PHE A 245 -1.46 -16.32 12.24
N SER A 246 -1.86 -17.35 12.98
CA SER A 246 -1.49 -18.74 12.70
C SER A 246 -2.31 -19.39 11.56
N GLY A 247 -3.27 -18.65 10.99
CA GLY A 247 -4.07 -19.11 9.87
C GLY A 247 -3.38 -18.84 8.53
N THR A 248 -4.16 -18.91 7.45
CA THR A 248 -3.68 -18.64 6.10
C THR A 248 -4.25 -17.32 5.61
N PHE A 249 -3.49 -16.56 4.84
CA PHE A 249 -4.08 -15.45 4.09
C PHE A 249 -3.51 -15.34 2.69
N VAL A 250 -4.32 -14.79 1.79
CA VAL A 250 -3.93 -14.39 0.44
C VAL A 250 -4.23 -12.91 0.31
N THR A 251 -3.23 -12.10 0.05
CA THR A 251 -3.39 -10.66 -0.14
C THR A 251 -3.04 -10.23 -1.55
N VAL A 252 -3.82 -9.32 -2.10
CA VAL A 252 -3.45 -8.52 -3.28
C VAL A 252 -3.05 -7.15 -2.75
N SER A 253 -1.85 -6.69 -3.07
CA SER A 253 -1.46 -5.31 -2.76
C SER A 253 -0.48 -4.76 -3.78
N HIS A 254 -0.53 -3.45 -4.00
CA HIS A 254 0.51 -2.70 -4.71
C HIS A 254 1.64 -2.22 -3.79
N ASP A 255 1.48 -2.37 -2.49
CA ASP A 255 2.43 -1.93 -1.48
C ASP A 255 3.51 -3.00 -1.24
N ARG A 256 4.71 -2.71 -1.76
CA ARG A 256 5.89 -3.58 -1.63
C ARG A 256 6.35 -3.73 -0.18
N GLY A 257 6.24 -2.68 0.63
CA GLY A 257 6.66 -2.69 2.03
C GLY A 257 5.71 -3.51 2.91
N PHE A 258 4.42 -3.47 2.60
CA PHE A 258 3.43 -4.36 3.22
C PHE A 258 3.69 -5.82 2.84
N ILE A 259 3.83 -6.11 1.55
CA ILE A 259 4.03 -7.48 1.04
C ILE A 259 5.33 -8.11 1.58
N SER A 260 6.46 -7.40 1.53
CA SER A 260 7.75 -7.94 1.95
C SER A 260 7.79 -8.31 3.43
N ARG A 261 6.99 -7.63 4.26
CA ARG A 261 6.92 -7.89 5.70
C ARG A 261 6.07 -9.10 6.06
N ILE A 262 5.13 -9.53 5.22
CA ILE A 262 4.12 -10.52 5.60
C ILE A 262 4.14 -11.79 4.74
N ALA A 263 4.55 -11.71 3.48
CA ALA A 263 4.40 -12.79 2.52
C ALA A 263 5.56 -13.79 2.59
N THR A 264 5.23 -15.08 2.63
CA THR A 264 6.17 -16.22 2.57
C THR A 264 6.06 -17.00 1.26
N LYS A 265 5.08 -16.66 0.42
CA LYS A 265 4.82 -17.25 -0.89
C LYS A 265 4.24 -16.19 -1.81
N ILE A 266 4.67 -16.19 -3.07
CA ILE A 266 4.22 -15.22 -4.08
C ILE A 266 3.46 -15.96 -5.18
N LEU A 267 2.29 -15.43 -5.57
CA LEU A 267 1.59 -15.83 -6.78
C LEU A 267 1.74 -14.71 -7.80
N GLU A 268 2.54 -14.93 -8.83
CA GLU A 268 2.69 -14.02 -9.95
C GLU A 268 1.56 -14.27 -10.96
N VAL A 269 0.79 -13.23 -11.27
CA VAL A 269 -0.24 -13.23 -12.31
C VAL A 269 0.29 -12.44 -13.49
N SER A 270 0.56 -13.14 -14.60
CA SER A 270 1.11 -12.54 -15.81
C SER A 270 0.55 -13.23 -17.04
N ARG A 271 0.15 -12.45 -18.06
CA ARG A 271 -0.34 -12.94 -19.36
C ARG A 271 -1.47 -13.99 -19.28
N GLY A 272 -2.26 -13.97 -18.21
CA GLY A 272 -3.36 -14.91 -17.98
C GLY A 272 -2.95 -16.22 -17.30
N GLU A 273 -1.67 -16.40 -16.97
CA GLU A 273 -1.17 -17.54 -16.20
C GLU A 273 -0.91 -17.13 -14.75
N VAL A 274 -0.87 -18.13 -13.87
CA VAL A 274 -0.56 -17.94 -12.44
C VAL A 274 0.61 -18.84 -12.08
N LEU A 275 1.73 -18.23 -11.72
CA LEU A 275 2.94 -18.92 -11.31
C LEU A 275 3.13 -18.78 -9.80
N ALA A 276 3.32 -19.91 -9.11
CA ALA A 276 3.61 -19.90 -7.69
C ALA A 276 5.13 -19.90 -7.46
N TYR A 277 5.61 -18.94 -6.70
CA TYR A 277 6.98 -18.83 -6.26
C TYR A 277 7.06 -19.05 -4.74
N PRO A 278 7.76 -20.10 -4.26
CA PRO A 278 8.04 -20.26 -2.84
C PRO A 278 9.13 -19.27 -2.42
N GLY A 279 8.89 -18.50 -1.36
CA GLY A 279 9.84 -17.53 -0.85
C GLY A 279 9.22 -16.16 -0.59
N THR A 280 10.04 -15.31 0.03
CA THR A 280 9.69 -13.93 0.35
C THR A 280 9.63 -13.06 -0.89
N TYR A 281 9.06 -11.87 -0.75
CA TYR A 281 9.01 -10.89 -1.85
C TYR A 281 10.40 -10.48 -2.34
N ASP A 282 11.36 -10.32 -1.45
CA ASP A 282 12.71 -9.88 -1.82
C ASP A 282 13.45 -10.96 -2.63
N GLU A 283 13.27 -12.23 -2.25
CA GLU A 283 13.78 -13.38 -3.01
C GLU A 283 13.12 -13.46 -4.39
N TYR A 284 11.82 -13.21 -4.48
CA TYR A 284 11.10 -13.14 -5.74
C TYR A 284 11.65 -12.02 -6.65
N VAL A 285 11.80 -10.80 -6.14
CA VAL A 285 12.35 -9.67 -6.91
C VAL A 285 13.77 -9.96 -7.39
N TRP A 286 14.61 -10.53 -6.53
CA TRP A 286 15.96 -10.93 -6.90
C TRP A 286 15.96 -12.00 -8.01
N SER A 287 15.04 -12.97 -7.95
CA SER A 287 14.89 -13.99 -9.01
C SER A 287 14.44 -13.37 -10.34
N LEU A 288 13.59 -12.35 -10.30
CA LEU A 288 13.11 -11.63 -11.47
C LEU A 288 14.24 -10.84 -12.15
N GLN A 289 15.06 -10.13 -11.35
CA GLN A 289 16.22 -9.40 -11.84
C GLN A 289 17.24 -10.32 -12.51
N LYS A 290 17.46 -11.51 -11.96
CA LYS A 290 18.31 -12.53 -12.58
C LYS A 290 17.75 -13.03 -13.90
N ARG A 291 16.44 -13.30 -13.97
CA ARG A 291 15.79 -13.73 -15.22
C ARG A 291 15.95 -12.68 -16.32
N LEU A 292 15.65 -11.42 -16.02
CA LEU A 292 15.82 -10.31 -16.96
C LEU A 292 17.28 -10.17 -17.43
N ALA A 293 18.23 -10.22 -16.49
CA ALA A 293 19.66 -10.17 -16.82
C ALA A 293 20.15 -11.40 -17.63
N THR A 294 19.47 -12.55 -17.54
CA THR A 294 19.81 -13.74 -18.32
C THR A 294 19.16 -13.69 -19.69
N GLU A 295 17.93 -13.19 -19.80
CA GLU A 295 17.23 -12.95 -21.08
C GLU A 295 17.98 -11.92 -21.94
N ASP A 296 18.49 -10.83 -21.35
CA ASP A 296 19.32 -9.83 -22.06
C ASP A 296 20.63 -10.43 -22.60
N VAL A 297 21.28 -11.35 -21.86
CA VAL A 297 22.52 -12.02 -22.29
C VAL A 297 22.26 -13.04 -23.39
N VAL A 298 21.11 -13.73 -23.37
CA VAL A 298 20.70 -14.68 -24.42
C VAL A 298 20.31 -13.95 -25.70
N GLU A 299 19.59 -12.82 -25.62
CA GLU A 299 19.30 -12.00 -26.80
C GLU A 299 20.58 -11.43 -27.45
N GLU A 300 21.58 -11.04 -26.65
CA GLU A 300 22.90 -10.59 -27.16
C GLU A 300 23.73 -11.73 -27.80
N THR A 301 23.56 -12.98 -27.35
CA THR A 301 24.28 -14.14 -27.93
C THR A 301 23.55 -14.77 -29.13
N GLU A 302 22.22 -14.73 -29.17
CA GLU A 302 21.43 -15.19 -30.33
C GLU A 302 21.55 -14.22 -31.52
N SER A 303 21.66 -12.91 -31.27
CA SER A 303 21.85 -11.92 -32.33
C SER A 303 23.26 -11.96 -32.98
N GLN A 304 24.21 -12.72 -32.42
CA GLN A 304 25.52 -12.96 -33.02
C GLN A 304 25.62 -14.25 -33.87
N SER A 305 24.65 -15.17 -33.81
CA SER A 305 24.81 -16.51 -34.40
C SER A 305 23.86 -16.88 -35.55
N VAL A 306 22.99 -15.99 -36.03
CA VAL A 306 22.14 -16.29 -37.21
C VAL A 306 22.32 -15.27 -38.32
N ASN A 307 23.32 -15.50 -39.17
CA ASN A 307 23.38 -14.92 -40.51
C ASN A 307 22.96 -15.99 -41.52
N LEU A 308 21.69 -16.00 -41.96
CA LEU A 308 21.29 -16.57 -43.26
C LEU A 308 19.92 -16.01 -43.72
N LYS A 309 19.94 -15.46 -44.93
CA LYS A 309 18.85 -15.08 -45.86
C LYS A 309 18.14 -13.73 -45.62
N LYS A 310 18.68 -12.74 -46.34
CA LYS A 310 18.11 -11.43 -46.67
C LYS A 310 16.64 -11.53 -47.12
N ILE A 311 15.73 -11.11 -46.25
CA ILE A 311 14.44 -10.53 -46.65
C ILE A 311 14.59 -9.03 -46.46
N LYS A 312 14.34 -8.25 -47.53
CA LYS A 312 14.41 -6.78 -47.47
C LYS A 312 13.43 -6.28 -46.39
N PRO A 313 13.87 -5.54 -45.35
CA PRO A 313 12.93 -5.01 -44.38
C PRO A 313 12.13 -3.88 -45.03
N GLY A 314 10.80 -3.97 -44.95
CA GLY A 314 9.89 -2.89 -45.31
C GLY A 314 10.24 -1.61 -44.55
N LYS A 315 9.99 -0.46 -45.18
CA LYS A 315 10.33 0.89 -44.68
C LYS A 315 9.97 1.13 -43.20
N ASN A 316 8.92 0.47 -42.68
CA ASN A 316 8.46 0.60 -41.30
C ASN A 316 9.46 0.08 -40.24
N LYS A 317 10.22 -1.00 -40.47
CA LYS A 317 11.08 -1.58 -39.42
C LYS A 317 12.26 -0.67 -39.07
N LYS A 318 12.87 -0.03 -40.10
CA LYS A 318 13.93 0.96 -39.91
C LYS A 318 13.45 2.25 -39.24
N GLU A 319 12.20 2.64 -39.46
CA GLU A 319 11.61 3.81 -38.79
C GLU A 319 11.28 3.54 -37.33
N ILE A 320 10.78 2.33 -37.02
CA ILE A 320 10.53 1.87 -35.64
C ILE A 320 11.85 1.79 -34.87
N ASP A 321 12.89 1.17 -35.44
CA ASP A 321 14.23 1.10 -34.82
C ASP A 321 14.83 2.50 -34.55
N LYS A 322 14.59 3.45 -35.46
CA LYS A 322 15.05 4.84 -35.29
C LYS A 322 14.28 5.56 -34.18
N LYS A 323 12.97 5.33 -34.07
CA LYS A 323 12.13 5.87 -32.98
C LYS A 323 12.53 5.28 -31.63
N LEU A 324 12.69 3.96 -31.53
CA LEU A 324 13.15 3.29 -30.31
C LEU A 324 14.49 3.84 -29.81
N ARG A 325 15.47 4.04 -30.72
CA ARG A 325 16.75 4.68 -30.37
C ARG A 325 16.59 6.11 -29.87
N MET A 326 15.67 6.88 -30.43
CA MET A 326 15.39 8.25 -29.97
C MET A 326 14.72 8.25 -28.60
N LEU A 327 13.76 7.35 -28.35
CA LEU A 327 13.08 7.24 -27.05
C LEU A 327 14.05 6.79 -25.96
N ASN A 328 14.87 5.76 -26.21
CA ASN A 328 15.88 5.30 -25.25
C ASN A 328 16.87 6.42 -24.89
N LYS A 329 17.28 7.24 -25.87
CA LYS A 329 18.15 8.39 -25.60
C LYS A 329 17.48 9.46 -24.74
N LYS A 330 16.16 9.68 -24.89
CA LYS A 330 15.42 10.62 -24.03
C LYS A 330 15.25 10.09 -22.62
N ILE A 331 14.96 8.79 -22.48
CA ILE A 331 14.87 8.09 -21.20
C ILE A 331 16.21 8.21 -20.43
N GLU A 332 17.33 7.97 -21.11
CA GLU A 332 18.67 8.12 -20.53
C GLU A 332 18.94 9.56 -20.07
N VAL A 333 18.50 10.57 -20.83
CA VAL A 333 18.63 11.99 -20.45
C VAL A 333 17.81 12.31 -19.20
N CYS A 334 16.59 11.79 -19.08
CA CYS A 334 15.77 11.94 -17.88
C CYS A 334 16.46 11.32 -16.66
N GLU A 335 16.97 10.09 -16.77
CA GLU A 335 17.66 9.39 -15.67
C GLU A 335 18.93 10.11 -15.19
N VAL A 336 19.74 10.60 -16.13
CA VAL A 336 20.95 11.37 -15.80
C VAL A 336 20.59 12.71 -15.14
N SER A 337 19.50 13.34 -15.58
CA SER A 337 19.04 14.62 -15.01
C SER A 337 18.51 14.45 -13.59
N VAL A 338 17.71 13.40 -13.35
CA VAL A 338 17.22 13.05 -12.00
C VAL A 338 18.39 12.79 -11.06
N LYS A 339 19.34 11.92 -11.44
CA LYS A 339 20.54 11.62 -10.62
C LYS A 339 21.36 12.86 -10.28
N LYS A 340 21.45 13.82 -11.21
CA LYS A 340 22.15 15.09 -10.97
C LYS A 340 21.43 15.95 -9.93
N ILE A 341 20.11 16.11 -10.06
CA ILE A 341 19.30 16.92 -9.14
C ILE A 341 19.24 16.26 -7.75
N GLU A 342 19.20 14.94 -7.67
CA GLU A 342 19.29 14.20 -6.40
C GLU A 342 20.62 14.46 -5.69
N LYS A 343 21.73 14.45 -6.44
CA LYS A 343 23.05 14.79 -5.90
C LYS A 343 23.11 16.24 -5.42
N GLU A 344 22.52 17.18 -6.14
CA GLU A 344 22.39 18.57 -5.71
C GLU A 344 21.56 18.69 -4.41
N ASN A 345 20.49 17.90 -4.26
CA ASN A 345 19.68 17.87 -3.03
C ASN A 345 20.45 17.28 -1.83
N ILE A 346 21.32 16.29 -2.05
CA ILE A 346 22.21 15.76 -1.02
C ILE A 346 23.19 16.84 -0.55
N ASP A 347 23.82 17.56 -1.47
CA ASP A 347 24.74 18.66 -1.15
C ASP A 347 24.02 19.82 -0.44
N LEU A 348 22.79 20.16 -0.84
CA LEU A 348 21.96 21.17 -0.17
C LEU A 348 21.58 20.73 1.25
N ASN A 349 21.21 19.47 1.46
CA ASN A 349 20.94 18.91 2.78
C ASN A 349 22.18 18.97 3.69
N GLN A 350 23.37 18.65 3.17
CA GLN A 350 24.61 18.76 3.94
C GLN A 350 24.90 20.20 4.38
N LYS A 351 24.63 21.20 3.53
CA LYS A 351 24.76 22.62 3.87
C LYS A 351 23.75 23.08 4.93
N ILE A 352 22.52 22.55 4.88
CA ILE A 352 21.51 22.79 5.92
C ILE A 352 21.96 22.20 7.26
N MET A 353 22.56 20.99 7.25
CA MET A 353 23.06 20.34 8.45
C MET A 353 24.34 20.98 9.02
N SER A 354 25.20 21.56 8.18
CA SER A 354 26.41 22.26 8.62
C SER A 354 26.14 23.68 9.15
N GLY A 355 24.92 24.20 8.99
CA GLY A 355 24.54 25.56 9.39
C GLY A 355 25.04 26.65 8.43
N ASP A 356 25.60 26.27 7.28
CA ASP A 356 26.06 27.20 6.25
C ASP A 356 24.90 27.61 5.33
N GLY A 357 24.22 28.70 5.69
CA GLY A 357 23.29 29.40 4.80
C GLY A 357 21.91 29.72 5.40
N VAL A 358 21.11 30.47 4.65
CA VAL A 358 19.73 30.81 5.03
C VAL A 358 18.85 29.58 4.79
N SER A 359 18.49 28.89 5.89
CA SER A 359 17.72 27.64 5.87
C SER A 359 16.43 27.72 5.02
N SER A 360 15.76 28.88 4.98
CA SER A 360 14.54 29.05 4.17
C SER A 360 14.80 29.06 2.66
N GLU A 361 15.94 29.56 2.21
CA GLU A 361 16.28 29.68 0.79
C GLU A 361 16.77 28.33 0.23
N LEU A 362 17.56 27.60 1.02
CA LEU A 362 17.98 26.23 0.70
C LEU A 362 16.78 25.27 0.65
N THR A 363 15.82 25.42 1.58
CA THR A 363 14.58 24.62 1.58
C THR A 363 13.71 24.91 0.36
N ALA A 364 13.63 26.18 -0.08
CA ALA A 364 12.91 26.55 -1.29
C ALA A 364 13.56 26.00 -2.58
N MET A 365 14.91 25.99 -2.64
CA MET A 365 15.64 25.37 -3.75
C MET A 365 15.40 23.86 -3.80
N MET A 366 15.40 23.17 -2.65
CA MET A 366 15.07 21.74 -2.59
C MET A 366 13.63 21.45 -3.04
N ALA A 367 12.65 22.24 -2.60
CA ALA A 367 11.27 22.09 -3.03
C ALA A 367 11.11 22.22 -4.56
N LYS A 368 11.85 23.16 -5.17
CA LYS A 368 11.89 23.32 -6.63
C LYS A 368 12.55 22.12 -7.32
N ASN A 369 13.63 21.59 -6.75
CA ASN A 369 14.30 20.40 -7.26
C ASN A 369 13.40 19.17 -7.20
N TYR A 370 12.61 19.00 -6.13
CA TYR A 370 11.63 17.90 -6.03
C TYR A 370 10.52 18.02 -7.08
N GLN A 371 10.01 19.23 -7.33
CA GLN A 371 9.02 19.44 -8.41
C GLN A 371 9.59 19.10 -9.79
N GLU A 372 10.87 19.41 -10.04
CA GLU A 372 11.51 19.09 -11.32
C GLU A 372 11.80 17.58 -11.44
N ILE A 373 12.14 16.89 -10.35
CA ILE A 373 12.26 15.42 -10.32
C ILE A 373 10.90 14.79 -10.65
N GLU A 374 9.82 15.19 -9.98
CA GLU A 374 8.48 14.65 -10.21
C GLU A 374 8.04 14.85 -11.67
N ARG A 375 8.37 16.01 -12.25
CA ARG A 375 8.14 16.29 -13.66
C ARG A 375 8.95 15.36 -14.58
N LEU A 376 10.24 15.18 -14.32
CA LEU A 376 11.13 14.32 -15.11
C LEU A 376 10.75 12.84 -15.00
N GLU A 377 10.29 12.38 -13.82
CA GLU A 377 9.79 11.03 -13.59
C GLU A 377 8.48 10.79 -14.35
N THR A 378 7.59 11.78 -14.37
CA THR A 378 6.36 11.72 -15.18
C THR A 378 6.68 11.65 -16.67
N GLU A 379 7.63 12.47 -17.14
CA GLU A 379 8.10 12.43 -18.53
C GLU A 379 8.76 11.08 -18.87
N TRP A 380 9.60 10.55 -17.98
CA TRP A 380 10.22 9.23 -18.11
C TRP A 380 9.17 8.11 -18.22
N LEU A 381 8.11 8.16 -17.41
CA LEU A 381 7.00 7.21 -17.45
C LEU A 381 6.31 7.23 -18.83
N THR A 382 6.00 8.42 -19.34
CA THR A 382 5.37 8.56 -20.67
C THR A 382 6.27 8.06 -21.81
N LEU A 383 7.59 8.30 -21.72
CA LEU A 383 8.55 7.82 -22.71
C LEU A 383 8.69 6.30 -22.71
N ILE A 384 8.53 5.64 -21.56
CA ILE A 384 8.51 4.18 -21.45
C ILE A 384 7.22 3.60 -22.02
N GLU A 385 6.08 4.20 -21.72
CA GLU A 385 4.80 3.79 -22.32
C GLU A 385 4.82 3.89 -23.86
N GLU A 386 5.37 4.99 -24.41
CA GLU A 386 5.54 5.14 -25.86
C GLU A 386 6.55 4.13 -26.45
N ARG A 387 7.60 3.77 -25.71
CA ARG A 387 8.60 2.79 -26.13
C ARG A 387 7.99 1.39 -26.18
N ASP A 388 7.26 1.01 -25.15
CA ASP A 388 6.68 -0.33 -25.01
C ASP A 388 5.55 -0.53 -26.02
N ALA A 389 4.78 0.52 -26.33
CA ALA A 389 3.78 0.52 -27.40
C ALA A 389 4.38 0.38 -28.82
N LEU A 390 5.66 0.70 -29.02
CA LEU A 390 6.39 0.50 -30.28
C LEU A 390 7.10 -0.86 -30.35
N GLY A 391 7.26 -1.55 -29.21
CA GLY A 391 7.90 -2.87 -29.08
C GLY A 391 6.93 -4.05 -29.19
N THR A 392 5.63 -3.83 -29.01
CA THR A 392 4.52 -4.76 -29.33
C THR A 392 4.16 -4.72 -30.80
#